data_AF-A0A822D5A0-F1
#
_entry.id   AF-A0A822D5A0-F1
#
_cell.length_a   1.000
_cell.length_b   1.000
_cell.length_c   1.000
_cell.angle_alpha   90.00
_cell.angle_beta   90.00
_cell.angle_gamma   90.00
#
_symmetry.space_group_name_H-M   'P 1'
#
loop_
_entity.id
_entity.type
_entity.pdbx_description
1 polymer ?
#
loop_
_entity_poly.entity_id
_entity_poly.type
_entity_poly.pdbx_seq_one_letter_code
_entity_poly.pdbx_strand_id
1 'polypeptide(L)'
;TCLVTVRLELDNCTLTWTKPSWDTHRSIENVNTANQVSSEAAHYSILMKRYVLRDVAFVDMDEGFLQLKYVKHIRSGILHCDLLPIIKRYKLNDISNPENCFTIVYGASISENKSLCFISPKYCSQIWYSSIDKLITQYRKHRLCSDRRIVWLKNQYLSLYHENEHFQGPTPMNAVLVFGGRQWNSSSLFSYERDHPSSKKSGSVMKSWSNLGLKKRHKYEQNYNQFQ
;
A
#
# COMPACT_ATOMS: atom_id res chain seq x y z
N THR A 1 12.07 7.51 16.30
CA THR A 1 11.41 6.26 16.75
C THR A 1 10.04 6.58 17.29
N CYS A 2 9.05 5.73 16.98
CA CYS A 2 7.67 5.86 17.43
C CYS A 2 7.19 4.49 17.94
N LEU A 3 6.14 4.48 18.78
CA LEU A 3 5.43 3.28 19.16
C LEU A 3 4.31 3.04 18.13
N VAL A 4 4.22 1.82 17.61
CA VAL A 4 3.24 1.47 16.57
C VAL A 4 2.64 0.09 16.82
N THR A 5 1.40 -0.10 16.36
CA THR A 5 0.76 -1.39 16.21
C THR A 5 1.04 -1.90 14.80
N VAL A 6 1.62 -3.10 14.68
CA VAL A 6 1.91 -3.73 13.39
C VAL A 6 0.86 -4.81 13.10
N ARG A 7 0.37 -4.85 11.86
CA ARG A 7 -0.65 -5.80 11.42
C ARG A 7 -0.31 -6.40 10.06
N LEU A 8 -0.57 -7.69 9.90
CA LEU A 8 -0.63 -8.34 8.60
C LEU A 8 -2.08 -8.25 8.11
N GLU A 9 -2.26 -7.70 6.91
CA GLU A 9 -3.59 -7.53 6.33
C GLU A 9 -4.17 -8.85 5.83
N LEU A 10 -5.49 -8.87 5.63
CA LEU A 10 -6.23 -10.07 5.19
C LEU A 10 -5.75 -10.62 3.85
N ASP A 11 -5.10 -9.80 3.02
CA ASP A 11 -4.52 -10.26 1.76
C ASP A 11 -3.22 -11.07 1.95
N ASN A 12 -2.72 -11.20 3.18
CA ASN A 12 -1.45 -11.85 3.54
C ASN A 12 -0.25 -11.36 2.72
N CYS A 13 -0.37 -10.18 2.11
CA CYS A 13 0.60 -9.61 1.17
C CYS A 13 0.97 -8.18 1.56
N THR A 14 0.41 -7.66 2.64
CA THR A 14 0.60 -6.29 3.10
C THR A 14 0.84 -6.26 4.58
N LEU A 15 1.95 -5.66 4.98
CA LEU A 15 2.20 -5.28 6.36
C LEU A 15 1.79 -3.82 6.52
N THR A 16 1.04 -3.48 7.56
CA THR A 16 0.69 -2.11 7.91
C THR A 16 1.11 -1.81 9.34
N TRP A 17 1.38 -0.54 9.63
CA TRP A 17 1.59 -0.06 10.98
C TRP A 17 0.93 1.28 11.19
N THR A 18 0.47 1.52 12.42
CA THR A 18 -0.23 2.73 12.85
C THR A 18 0.14 3.08 14.28
N LYS A 19 0.01 4.35 14.65
CA LYS A 19 0.09 4.79 16.03
C LYS A 19 -1.03 4.10 16.84
N PRO A 20 -0.76 3.59 18.05
CA PRO A 20 -1.81 3.01 18.88
C PRO A 20 -2.87 4.06 19.23
N SER A 21 -4.14 3.68 19.22
CA SER A 21 -5.25 4.60 19.50
C SER A 21 -5.17 5.26 20.88
N TRP A 22 -4.54 4.59 21.85
CA TRP A 22 -4.32 5.11 23.21
C TRP A 22 -3.17 6.13 23.33
N ASP A 23 -2.33 6.28 22.30
CA ASP A 23 -1.24 7.26 22.25
C ASP A 23 -1.72 8.62 21.70
N THR A 24 -3.04 8.80 21.57
CA THR A 24 -3.66 10.10 21.26
C THR A 24 -3.73 10.92 22.55
N HIS A 25 -2.84 11.90 22.68
CA HIS A 25 -2.81 12.79 23.83
C HIS A 25 -4.09 13.65 23.85
N ARG A 26 -4.99 13.39 24.82
CA ARG A 26 -6.11 14.24 25.26
C ARG A 26 -7.05 14.78 24.15
N SER A 27 -8.14 14.08 23.91
CA SER A 27 -9.50 14.66 23.97
C SER A 27 -10.53 13.56 23.72
N ILE A 28 -11.69 13.69 24.37
CA ILE A 28 -12.90 12.87 24.24
C ILE A 28 -12.97 11.70 25.23
N GLU A 29 -13.60 12.02 26.35
CA GLU A 29 -14.29 11.12 27.27
C GLU A 29 -15.22 10.19 26.46
N ASN A 30 -14.81 8.93 26.22
CA ASN A 30 -15.65 7.73 25.98
C ASN A 30 -14.78 6.54 25.54
N VAL A 31 -14.19 5.84 26.50
CA VAL A 31 -12.95 5.06 26.32
C VAL A 31 -13.13 3.62 25.80
N ASN A 32 -14.34 3.04 25.75
CA ASN A 32 -14.44 1.57 25.57
C ASN A 32 -14.89 1.10 24.18
N THR A 33 -15.56 1.94 23.38
CA THR A 33 -16.06 1.56 22.03
C THR A 33 -15.41 2.35 20.90
N ALA A 34 -14.89 3.55 21.18
CA ALA A 34 -14.26 4.41 20.19
C ALA A 34 -12.85 3.95 19.78
N ASN A 35 -12.14 3.24 20.67
CA ASN A 35 -10.74 2.87 20.45
C ASN A 35 -10.55 1.78 19.38
N GLN A 36 -11.50 0.84 19.23
CA GLN A 36 -11.46 -0.18 18.17
C GLN A 36 -11.85 0.40 16.81
N VAL A 37 -12.90 1.23 16.77
CA VAL A 37 -13.37 1.88 15.54
C VAL A 37 -12.31 2.84 14.98
N SER A 38 -11.60 3.55 15.87
CA SER A 38 -10.49 4.44 15.50
C SER A 38 -9.30 3.69 14.88
N SER A 39 -8.95 2.51 15.44
CA SER A 39 -7.85 1.70 14.91
C SER A 39 -8.17 1.12 13.53
N GLU A 40 -9.38 0.56 13.33
CA GLU A 40 -9.75 -0.01 12.03
C GLU A 40 -9.84 1.07 10.95
N ALA A 41 -10.35 2.26 11.29
CA ALA A 41 -10.39 3.40 10.38
C ALA A 41 -8.98 3.86 9.94
N ALA A 42 -8.00 3.83 10.84
CA ALA A 42 -6.60 4.15 10.51
C ALA A 42 -6.00 3.13 9.53
N HIS A 43 -6.21 1.83 9.76
CA HIS A 43 -5.76 0.79 8.84
C HIS A 43 -6.46 0.88 7.47
N TYR A 44 -7.76 1.17 7.46
CA TYR A 44 -8.50 1.39 6.22
C TYR A 44 -7.91 2.56 5.42
N SER A 45 -7.61 3.68 6.08
CA SER A 45 -6.97 4.84 5.47
C SER A 45 -5.60 4.51 4.85
N ILE A 46 -4.80 3.67 5.52
CA ILE A 46 -3.52 3.17 4.99
C ILE A 46 -3.73 2.28 3.76
N LEU A 47 -4.72 1.38 3.80
CA LEU A 47 -5.05 0.53 2.66
C LEU A 47 -5.51 1.36 1.46
N MET A 48 -6.28 2.43 1.68
CA MET A 48 -6.63 3.38 0.62
C MET A 48 -5.36 3.99 0.02
N LYS A 49 -4.45 4.53 0.85
CA LYS A 49 -3.16 5.07 0.40
C LYS A 49 -2.40 4.05 -0.45
N ARG A 50 -2.37 2.76 -0.05
CA ARG A 50 -1.75 1.69 -0.84
C ARG A 50 -2.36 1.57 -2.25
N TYR A 51 -3.68 1.52 -2.36
CA TYR A 51 -4.35 1.32 -3.65
C TYR A 51 -4.30 2.55 -4.55
N VAL A 52 -4.30 3.75 -3.97
CA VAL A 52 -4.23 5.02 -4.70
C VAL A 52 -2.79 5.33 -5.13
N LEU A 53 -1.82 5.27 -4.22
CA LEU A 53 -0.42 5.57 -4.52
C LEU A 53 0.22 4.51 -5.42
N ARG A 54 -0.23 3.25 -5.33
CA ARG A 54 0.33 2.10 -6.06
C ARG A 54 1.83 1.90 -5.82
N ASP A 55 2.34 2.44 -4.71
CA ASP A 55 3.75 2.37 -4.33
C ASP A 55 4.14 1.06 -3.65
N VAL A 56 5.44 0.77 -3.65
CA VAL A 56 6.04 -0.39 -2.96
C VAL A 56 5.79 -0.37 -1.45
N ALA A 57 5.89 0.83 -0.88
CA ALA A 57 5.69 1.08 0.53
C ALA A 57 5.39 2.57 0.71
N PHE A 58 4.59 2.89 1.71
CA PHE A 58 4.51 4.21 2.30
C PHE A 58 5.10 4.08 3.70
N VAL A 59 6.17 4.81 4.00
CA VAL A 59 6.88 4.70 5.28
C VAL A 59 6.93 6.05 5.94
N ASP A 60 6.05 6.23 6.92
CA ASP A 60 6.19 7.24 7.95
C ASP A 60 6.55 6.56 9.29
N MET A 61 6.95 7.36 10.27
CA MET A 61 7.43 6.88 11.56
C MET A 61 6.32 6.23 12.39
N ASP A 62 5.10 6.74 12.29
CA ASP A 62 3.94 6.35 13.07
C ASP A 62 2.82 5.70 12.23
N GLU A 63 2.85 5.83 10.90
CA GLU A 63 1.97 5.08 10.01
C GLU A 63 2.68 4.61 8.73
N GLY A 64 2.18 3.52 8.14
CA GLY A 64 2.71 3.06 6.87
C GLY A 64 2.21 1.72 6.40
N PHE A 65 2.60 1.36 5.18
CA PHE A 65 2.42 0.03 4.62
C PHE A 65 3.65 -0.43 3.85
N LEU A 66 3.80 -1.75 3.75
CA LEU A 66 4.80 -2.43 2.94
C LEU A 66 4.17 -3.62 2.23
N GLN A 67 4.29 -3.69 0.89
CA GLN A 67 3.86 -4.89 0.17
C GLN A 67 4.93 -5.99 0.26
N LEU A 68 4.55 -7.15 0.78
CA LEU A 68 5.46 -8.29 1.00
C LEU A 68 6.11 -8.82 -0.29
N LYS A 69 5.48 -8.59 -1.45
CA LYS A 69 6.06 -8.94 -2.76
C LYS A 69 7.39 -8.24 -3.08
N TYR A 70 7.65 -7.10 -2.43
CA TYR A 70 8.88 -6.33 -2.61
C TYR A 70 9.89 -6.57 -1.48
N VAL A 71 9.58 -7.47 -0.55
CA VAL A 71 10.52 -7.86 0.49
C VAL A 71 11.55 -8.82 -0.10
N LYS A 72 12.82 -8.45 0.06
CA LYS A 72 13.97 -9.23 -0.40
C LYS A 72 14.34 -10.29 0.62
N HIS A 73 14.41 -9.92 1.89
CA HIS A 73 14.64 -10.84 3.00
C HIS A 73 14.33 -10.15 4.32
N ILE A 74 14.20 -10.96 5.36
CA ILE A 74 14.05 -10.51 6.75
C ILE A 74 15.27 -11.00 7.54
N ARG A 75 15.68 -10.22 8.54
CA ARG A 75 16.80 -10.55 9.44
C ARG A 75 16.32 -10.43 10.89
N SER A 76 16.77 -11.36 11.74
CA SER A 76 16.72 -11.15 13.19
C SER A 76 17.78 -10.12 13.56
N GLY A 77 17.48 -9.23 14.52
CA GLY A 77 18.40 -8.17 14.91
C GLY A 77 18.15 -6.83 14.23
N ILE A 78 18.85 -5.83 14.76
CA ILE A 78 18.85 -4.45 14.31
C ILE A 78 19.97 -4.25 13.29
N LEU A 79 19.62 -3.59 12.20
CA LEU A 79 20.60 -3.04 11.28
C LEU A 79 20.83 -1.56 11.63
N HIS A 80 22.04 -1.21 12.09
CA HIS A 80 22.52 0.17 12.21
C HIS A 80 21.69 1.13 13.10
N CYS A 81 21.10 0.68 14.21
CA CYS A 81 20.35 1.55 15.13
C CYS A 81 20.89 1.46 16.57
N ASP A 82 21.12 2.62 17.21
CA ASP A 82 21.43 2.69 18.64
C ASP A 82 20.16 2.46 19.46
N LEU A 83 20.16 1.36 20.22
CA LEU A 83 19.04 0.92 21.04
C LEU A 83 18.89 1.73 22.34
N LEU A 84 19.98 2.28 22.87
CA LEU A 84 19.98 2.88 24.21
C LEU A 84 18.99 4.05 24.35
N PRO A 85 18.88 5.00 23.40
CA PRO A 85 17.89 6.07 23.47
C PRO A 85 16.45 5.56 23.41
N ILE A 86 16.21 4.49 22.66
CA ILE A 86 14.88 3.89 22.46
C ILE A 86 14.44 3.18 23.73
N ILE A 87 15.33 2.36 24.30
CA ILE A 87 15.10 1.64 25.56
C ILE A 87 14.76 2.63 26.67
N LYS A 88 15.53 3.72 26.80
CA LYS A 88 15.28 4.77 27.80
C LYS A 88 13.95 5.48 27.58
N ARG A 89 13.64 5.87 26.33
CA ARG A 89 12.41 6.59 25.98
C ARG A 89 11.16 5.77 26.27
N TYR A 90 11.19 4.47 25.97
CA TYR A 90 10.03 3.58 26.09
C TYR A 90 10.06 2.67 27.32
N LYS A 91 11.05 2.86 28.22
CA LYS A 91 11.23 2.08 29.46
C LYS A 91 11.25 0.56 29.22
N LEU A 92 11.99 0.15 28.19
CA LEU A 92 12.05 -1.24 27.73
C LEU A 92 13.12 -2.01 28.51
N ASN A 93 12.87 -2.29 29.80
CA ASN A 93 13.88 -2.82 30.73
C ASN A 93 14.46 -4.20 30.34
N ASP A 94 13.79 -4.96 29.48
CA ASP A 94 14.20 -6.31 29.02
C ASP A 94 14.66 -6.37 27.56
N ILE A 95 14.87 -5.22 26.91
CA ILE A 95 15.25 -5.16 25.49
C ILE A 95 16.73 -4.79 25.36
N SER A 96 17.62 -5.71 25.72
CA SER A 96 19.07 -5.53 25.51
C SER A 96 19.65 -6.44 24.42
N ASN A 97 18.86 -7.39 23.92
CA ASN A 97 19.33 -8.42 23.00
C ASN A 97 18.89 -8.10 21.56
N PRO A 98 19.75 -8.29 20.54
CA PRO A 98 19.33 -8.24 19.13
C PRO A 98 18.11 -9.13 18.81
N GLU A 99 17.82 -10.16 19.60
CA GLU A 99 16.61 -10.99 19.45
C GLU A 99 15.28 -10.24 19.70
N ASN A 100 15.31 -9.05 20.30
CA ASN A 100 14.14 -8.20 20.52
C ASN A 100 13.77 -7.34 19.29
N CYS A 101 14.34 -7.62 18.12
CA CYS A 101 14.06 -6.86 16.93
C CYS A 101 14.18 -7.70 15.67
N PHE A 102 13.52 -7.23 14.62
CA PHE A 102 13.66 -7.79 13.28
C PHE A 102 13.72 -6.65 12.26
N THR A 103 14.52 -6.86 11.22
CA THR A 103 14.72 -5.91 10.13
C THR A 103 14.22 -6.51 8.83
N ILE A 104 13.36 -5.79 8.13
CA ILE A 104 12.85 -6.14 6.81
C ILE A 104 13.61 -5.34 5.76
N VAL A 105 14.23 -6.02 4.79
CA VAL A 105 14.87 -5.39 3.64
C VAL A 105 13.98 -5.50 2.42
N TYR A 106 13.67 -4.37 1.78
CA TYR A 106 12.72 -4.29 0.67
C TYR A 106 13.17 -3.31 -0.43
N GLY A 107 12.58 -3.45 -1.62
CA GLY A 107 12.81 -2.53 -2.74
C GLY A 107 12.19 -3.01 -4.05
N ALA A 108 11.94 -2.08 -4.98
CA ALA A 108 11.34 -2.40 -6.29
C ALA A 108 12.36 -3.04 -7.25
N SER A 109 13.61 -2.62 -7.15
CA SER A 109 14.71 -3.04 -8.01
C SER A 109 15.77 -3.83 -7.24
N ILE A 110 16.67 -4.49 -7.97
CA ILE A 110 17.78 -5.25 -7.37
C ILE A 110 18.71 -4.32 -6.57
N SER A 111 18.97 -3.11 -7.07
CA SER A 111 19.85 -2.12 -6.43
C SER A 111 19.21 -1.36 -5.29
N GLU A 112 17.88 -1.18 -5.29
CA GLU A 112 17.18 -0.47 -4.22
C GLU A 112 17.04 -1.35 -2.98
N ASN A 113 17.76 -1.02 -1.90
CA ASN A 113 17.68 -1.73 -0.62
C ASN A 113 17.32 -0.74 0.48
N LYS A 114 16.04 -0.73 0.86
CA LYS A 114 15.52 0.00 2.01
C LYS A 114 15.32 -0.97 3.18
N SER A 115 15.44 -0.46 4.40
CA SER A 115 15.32 -1.25 5.62
C SER A 115 14.24 -0.67 6.53
N LEU A 116 13.42 -1.53 7.11
CA LEU A 116 12.46 -1.19 8.15
C LEU A 116 12.75 -2.06 9.37
N CYS A 117 12.96 -1.43 10.52
CA CYS A 117 13.28 -2.13 11.76
C CYS A 117 12.14 -2.00 12.76
N PHE A 118 11.72 -3.13 13.33
CA PHE A 118 10.75 -3.19 14.40
C PHE A 118 11.41 -3.74 15.66
N ILE A 119 11.07 -3.11 16.78
CA ILE A 119 11.53 -3.51 18.12
C ILE A 119 10.29 -3.99 18.87
N SER A 120 10.35 -5.20 19.41
CA SER A 120 9.25 -5.80 20.17
C SER A 120 9.76 -6.82 21.19
N PRO A 121 8.94 -7.27 22.15
CA PRO A 121 9.33 -8.36 23.04
C PRO A 121 9.86 -9.57 22.26
N LYS A 122 10.85 -10.28 22.82
CA LYS A 122 11.57 -11.38 22.14
C LYS A 122 10.63 -12.36 21.42
N TYR A 123 9.59 -12.81 22.12
CA TYR A 123 8.60 -13.75 21.56
C TYR A 123 7.85 -13.17 20.35
N CYS A 124 7.42 -11.90 20.43
CA CYS A 124 6.76 -11.20 19.32
C CYS A 124 7.70 -11.06 18.12
N SER A 125 8.95 -10.66 18.35
CA SER A 125 9.96 -10.52 17.29
C SER A 125 10.21 -11.86 16.58
N GLN A 126 10.29 -12.96 17.32
CA GLN A 126 10.46 -14.31 16.77
C GLN A 126 9.25 -14.76 15.94
N ILE A 127 8.03 -14.51 16.41
CA ILE A 127 6.80 -14.82 15.66
C ILE A 127 6.77 -14.03 14.35
N TRP A 128 7.00 -12.71 14.40
CA TRP A 128 6.98 -11.86 13.21
C TRP A 128 8.06 -12.27 12.21
N TYR A 129 9.29 -12.48 12.69
CA TYR A 129 10.39 -12.96 11.87
C TYR A 129 10.02 -14.26 11.13
N SER A 130 9.64 -15.29 11.87
CA SER A 130 9.35 -16.61 11.29
C SER A 130 8.10 -16.62 10.40
N SER A 131 7.08 -15.83 10.73
CA SER A 131 5.84 -15.74 9.95
C SER A 131 6.08 -15.03 8.63
N ILE A 132 6.77 -13.88 8.64
CA ILE A 132 7.07 -13.11 7.42
C ILE A 132 8.01 -13.91 6.51
N ASP A 133 9.05 -14.56 7.05
CA ASP A 133 9.97 -15.38 6.27
C ASP A 133 9.25 -16.51 5.52
N LYS A 134 8.36 -17.23 6.23
CA LYS A 134 7.50 -18.26 5.64
C LYS A 134 6.56 -17.67 4.58
N LEU A 135 5.90 -16.55 4.87
CA LEU A 135 4.99 -15.90 3.94
C LEU A 135 5.69 -15.48 2.64
N ILE A 136 6.87 -14.87 2.73
CA ILE A 136 7.64 -14.46 1.55
C ILE A 136 8.04 -15.68 0.73
N THR A 137 8.50 -16.75 1.39
CA THR A 137 8.87 -18.00 0.73
C THR A 137 7.68 -18.62 -0.01
N GLN A 138 6.53 -18.72 0.65
CA GLN A 138 5.32 -19.25 0.03
C GLN A 138 4.77 -18.33 -1.07
N TYR A 139 4.82 -17.02 -0.87
CA TYR A 139 4.40 -16.03 -1.87
C TYR A 139 5.22 -16.15 -3.16
N ARG A 140 6.55 -16.33 -3.05
CA ARG A 140 7.42 -16.53 -4.22
C ARG A 140 7.05 -17.79 -5.01
N LYS A 141 6.68 -18.87 -4.33
CA LYS A 141 6.18 -20.11 -4.97
C LYS A 141 4.82 -19.87 -5.63
N HIS A 142 3.88 -19.30 -4.90
CA HIS A 142 2.51 -19.06 -5.37
C HIS A 142 2.44 -18.09 -6.57
N ARG A 143 3.34 -17.11 -6.62
CA ARG A 143 3.43 -16.15 -7.74
C ARG A 143 3.73 -16.82 -9.08
N LEU A 144 4.34 -18.01 -9.10
CA LEU A 144 4.60 -18.77 -10.32
C LEU A 144 3.30 -19.36 -10.91
N CYS A 145 2.32 -19.68 -10.05
CA CYS A 145 1.08 -20.34 -10.45
C CYS A 145 -0.12 -19.38 -10.56
N SER A 146 0.00 -18.14 -10.05
CA SER A 146 -1.09 -17.17 -10.03
C SER A 146 -1.31 -16.50 -11.40
N ASP A 147 -2.56 -16.43 -11.87
CA ASP A 147 -2.89 -15.63 -13.07
C ASP A 147 -2.67 -14.14 -12.77
N ARG A 148 -1.62 -13.58 -13.39
CA ARG A 148 -1.24 -12.18 -13.24
C ARG A 148 -2.33 -11.21 -13.69
N ARG A 149 -3.20 -11.62 -14.63
CA ARG A 149 -4.31 -10.80 -15.14
C ARG A 149 -5.38 -10.63 -14.07
N ILE A 150 -5.73 -11.69 -13.34
CA ILE A 150 -6.70 -11.61 -12.24
C ILE A 150 -6.17 -10.71 -11.12
N VAL A 151 -4.88 -10.87 -10.76
CA VAL A 151 -4.25 -9.99 -9.76
C VAL A 151 -4.23 -8.54 -10.23
N TRP A 152 -3.92 -8.29 -11.50
CA TRP A 152 -3.93 -6.96 -12.07
C TRP A 152 -5.34 -6.35 -12.07
N LEU A 153 -6.37 -7.10 -12.50
CA LEU A 153 -7.77 -6.67 -12.48
C LEU A 153 -8.23 -6.31 -11.07
N LYS A 154 -7.92 -7.16 -10.08
CA LYS A 154 -8.22 -6.88 -8.66
C LYS A 154 -7.61 -5.55 -8.23
N ASN A 155 -6.33 -5.33 -8.55
CA ASN A 155 -5.64 -4.10 -8.17
C ASN A 155 -6.18 -2.86 -8.91
N GLN A 156 -6.57 -2.99 -10.19
CA GLN A 156 -7.23 -1.89 -10.91
C GLN A 156 -8.58 -1.56 -10.30
N TYR A 157 -9.40 -2.57 -10.02
CA TYR A 157 -10.71 -2.39 -9.36
C TYR A 157 -10.55 -1.67 -8.03
N LEU A 158 -9.68 -2.17 -7.14
CA LEU A 158 -9.49 -1.58 -5.80
C LEU A 158 -8.94 -0.15 -5.88
N SER A 159 -8.03 0.11 -6.80
CA SER A 159 -7.52 1.47 -7.01
C SER A 159 -8.60 2.45 -7.46
N LEU A 160 -9.47 2.04 -8.40
CA LEU A 160 -10.60 2.88 -8.85
C LEU A 160 -11.68 3.01 -7.76
N TYR A 161 -11.91 1.95 -6.98
CA TYR A 161 -12.86 1.97 -5.88
C TYR A 161 -12.50 2.99 -4.80
N HIS A 162 -11.20 3.12 -4.49
CA HIS A 162 -10.69 4.08 -3.52
C HIS A 162 -10.34 5.44 -4.12
N GLU A 163 -10.52 5.63 -5.44
CA GLU A 163 -10.19 6.89 -6.11
C GLU A 163 -11.11 8.03 -5.64
N ASN A 164 -10.52 9.17 -5.28
CA ASN A 164 -11.21 10.37 -4.77
C ASN A 164 -12.15 10.11 -3.57
N GLU A 165 -11.90 9.04 -2.79
CA GLU A 165 -12.70 8.69 -1.61
C GLU A 165 -14.21 8.50 -1.91
N HIS A 166 -14.57 8.19 -3.17
CA HIS A 166 -15.97 8.01 -3.55
C HIS A 166 -16.53 6.64 -3.16
N PHE A 167 -15.68 5.62 -2.96
CA PHE A 167 -16.07 4.25 -2.58
C PHE A 167 -17.11 3.63 -3.54
N GLN A 168 -17.00 3.98 -4.82
CA GLN A 168 -17.89 3.50 -5.87
C GLN A 168 -17.13 2.56 -6.80
N GLY A 169 -17.79 1.49 -7.22
CA GLY A 169 -17.23 0.55 -8.18
C GLY A 169 -16.88 1.23 -9.51
N PRO A 170 -15.92 0.68 -10.26
CA PRO A 170 -15.54 1.21 -11.56
C PRO A 170 -16.72 1.16 -12.54
N THR A 171 -16.95 2.27 -13.24
CA THR A 171 -17.98 2.35 -14.28
C THR A 171 -17.53 1.60 -15.55
N PRO A 172 -18.45 1.26 -16.48
CA PRO A 172 -18.09 0.73 -17.80
C PRO A 172 -17.09 1.65 -18.52
N MET A 173 -17.19 2.97 -18.33
CA MET A 173 -16.24 3.90 -18.90
C MET A 173 -14.84 3.77 -18.30
N ASN A 174 -14.73 3.56 -16.98
CA ASN A 174 -13.44 3.29 -16.34
C ASN A 174 -12.81 2.01 -16.88
N ALA A 175 -13.60 0.97 -17.15
CA ALA A 175 -13.10 -0.27 -17.74
C ALA A 175 -12.49 -0.02 -19.13
N VAL A 176 -13.20 0.67 -20.03
CA VAL A 176 -12.69 1.03 -21.35
C VAL A 176 -11.35 1.76 -21.25
N LEU A 177 -11.23 2.74 -20.35
CA LEU A 177 -10.00 3.51 -20.14
C LEU A 177 -8.84 2.64 -19.61
N VAL A 178 -9.11 1.78 -18.62
CA VAL A 178 -8.11 0.87 -18.04
C VAL A 178 -7.54 -0.10 -19.08
N PHE A 179 -8.35 -0.52 -20.05
CA PHE A 179 -7.91 -1.36 -21.17
C PHE A 179 -7.28 -0.57 -22.33
N GLY A 180 -7.11 0.75 -22.20
CA GLY A 180 -6.48 1.60 -23.22
C GLY A 180 -7.43 2.13 -24.29
N GLY A 181 -8.73 1.97 -24.10
CA GLY A 181 -9.76 2.63 -24.91
C GLY A 181 -9.81 4.13 -24.67
N ARG A 182 -10.53 4.85 -25.52
CA ARG A 182 -10.73 6.30 -25.44
C ARG A 182 -12.14 6.62 -24.97
N GLN A 183 -12.32 7.76 -24.31
CA GLN A 183 -13.66 8.28 -24.09
C GLN A 183 -14.24 8.65 -25.46
N TRP A 184 -15.43 8.16 -25.79
CA TRP A 184 -16.18 8.75 -26.89
C TRP A 184 -16.66 10.11 -26.42
N ASN A 185 -16.18 11.16 -27.06
CA ASN A 185 -16.78 12.46 -26.88
C ASN A 185 -18.24 12.32 -27.31
N SER A 186 -19.18 12.54 -26.39
CA SER A 186 -20.61 12.55 -26.69
C SER A 186 -20.98 13.57 -27.78
N SER A 187 -20.07 14.50 -28.13
CA SER A 187 -20.23 15.39 -29.27
C SER A 187 -20.29 14.69 -30.64
N SER A 188 -19.80 13.45 -30.80
CA SER A 188 -19.95 12.70 -32.05
C SER A 188 -21.23 11.86 -32.14
N LEU A 189 -21.98 11.71 -31.04
CA LEU A 189 -23.30 11.06 -31.03
C LEU A 189 -24.44 12.07 -31.24
N PHE A 190 -24.21 13.35 -30.96
CA PHE A 190 -25.19 14.43 -31.16
C PHE A 190 -24.92 15.29 -32.40
N SER A 191 -23.99 14.89 -33.27
CA SER A 191 -23.73 15.57 -34.55
C SER A 191 -24.63 15.12 -35.70
N TYR A 192 -25.52 14.15 -35.47
CA TYR A 192 -26.57 13.78 -36.43
C TYR A 192 -27.93 14.42 -36.15
N GLU A 193 -28.04 15.25 -35.11
CA GLU A 193 -29.32 15.86 -34.75
C GLU A 193 -29.07 17.20 -34.04
N ARG A 194 -28.89 18.26 -34.83
CA ARG A 194 -29.19 19.66 -34.44
C ARG A 194 -28.93 20.64 -35.60
N ASP A 195 -29.84 20.65 -36.57
CA ASP A 195 -30.22 21.90 -37.23
C ASP A 195 -31.30 22.56 -36.38
N HIS A 196 -30.91 23.40 -35.41
CA HIS A 196 -31.70 24.54 -34.91
C HIS A 196 -30.91 25.34 -33.86
N PRO A 197 -30.85 26.69 -33.95
CA PRO A 197 -30.07 27.50 -33.03
C PRO A 197 -30.95 28.02 -31.88
N SER A 198 -30.62 27.69 -30.63
CA SER A 198 -30.85 28.60 -29.50
C SER A 198 -30.01 28.25 -28.26
N SER A 199 -29.22 29.25 -27.85
CA SER A 199 -28.78 29.63 -26.50
C SER A 199 -28.43 28.57 -25.43
N LYS A 200 -27.17 28.66 -24.97
CA LYS A 200 -26.69 28.87 -23.58
C LYS A 200 -25.45 28.01 -23.32
N LYS A 201 -24.29 28.68 -23.27
CA LYS A 201 -23.03 28.11 -22.79
C LYS A 201 -23.14 27.87 -21.29
N SER A 202 -23.11 26.60 -20.87
CA SER A 202 -22.75 26.19 -19.52
C SER A 202 -21.41 25.48 -19.59
N GLY A 203 -20.47 25.89 -18.75
CA GLY A 203 -19.06 25.50 -18.80
C GLY A 203 -18.87 24.01 -18.53
N SER A 204 -17.96 23.40 -19.30
CA SER A 204 -17.40 22.09 -18.97
C SER A 204 -15.93 22.29 -18.62
N VAL A 205 -15.62 22.10 -17.34
CA VAL A 205 -14.25 22.03 -16.84
C VAL A 205 -13.63 20.76 -17.39
N MET A 206 -12.77 20.89 -18.40
CA MET A 206 -11.83 19.87 -18.83
C MET A 206 -10.97 19.46 -17.62
N LYS A 207 -11.20 18.28 -17.05
CA LYS A 207 -10.22 17.65 -16.16
C LYS A 207 -9.27 16.84 -17.03
N SER A 208 -8.05 17.35 -17.17
CA SER A 208 -6.93 16.67 -17.83
C SER A 208 -6.46 15.50 -16.96
N TRP A 209 -6.65 14.27 -17.43
CA TRP A 209 -6.21 13.03 -16.77
C TRP A 209 -4.75 12.70 -17.11
N SER A 210 -3.87 13.70 -17.09
CA SER A 210 -2.43 13.53 -17.38
C SER A 210 -1.64 12.91 -16.23
N ASN A 211 -2.25 12.73 -15.05
CA ASN A 211 -1.61 12.17 -13.85
C ASN A 211 -1.81 10.67 -13.63
N LEU A 212 -2.57 9.98 -14.50
CA LEU A 212 -2.46 8.52 -14.57
C LEU A 212 -1.04 8.22 -15.08
N GLY A 213 -0.18 7.70 -14.21
CA GLY A 213 1.19 7.24 -14.50
C GLY A 213 1.28 6.08 -15.52
N LEU A 214 0.50 6.14 -16.60
CA LEU A 214 0.45 5.23 -17.73
C LEU A 214 1.68 5.39 -18.65
N LYS A 215 2.56 6.37 -18.42
CA LYS A 215 3.87 6.46 -19.10
C LYS A 215 4.92 5.62 -18.37
N LYS A 216 4.91 4.29 -18.56
CA LYS A 216 6.10 3.41 -18.57
C LYS A 216 5.67 1.96 -18.85
N ARG A 217 5.27 1.69 -20.10
CA ARG A 217 5.04 0.31 -20.59
C ARG A 217 5.88 -0.09 -21.80
N HIS A 218 7.03 0.54 -22.00
CA HIS A 218 8.03 0.08 -22.97
C HIS A 218 9.43 0.16 -22.37
N LYS A 219 9.90 -0.91 -21.69
CA LYS A 219 11.34 -1.28 -21.64
C LYS A 219 11.73 -2.55 -20.85
N TYR A 220 10.81 -3.40 -20.37
CA TYR A 220 11.21 -4.55 -19.53
C TYR A 220 10.90 -5.96 -20.09
N GLU A 221 10.55 -6.09 -21.37
CA GLU A 221 10.28 -7.41 -22.00
C GLU A 221 11.38 -7.91 -22.94
N GLN A 222 12.62 -7.38 -22.89
CA GLN A 222 13.70 -7.85 -23.78
C GLN A 222 14.87 -8.62 -23.13
N ASN A 223 14.96 -8.75 -21.80
CA ASN A 223 16.17 -9.34 -21.18
C ASN A 223 16.02 -10.76 -20.59
N TYR A 224 15.01 -11.55 -21.00
CA TYR A 224 14.87 -12.94 -20.51
C TYR A 224 14.96 -14.04 -21.57
N ASN A 225 15.28 -13.72 -22.83
CA ASN A 225 15.41 -14.70 -23.90
C ASN A 225 16.86 -14.91 -24.39
N GLN A 226 17.88 -14.63 -23.57
CA GLN A 226 19.29 -14.78 -24.01
C GLN A 226 20.15 -15.76 -23.21
N PHE A 227 19.59 -16.52 -22.27
CA PHE A 227 20.33 -17.64 -21.67
C PHE A 227 19.39 -18.84 -21.51
N GLN A 228 19.14 -19.52 -22.64
CA GLN A 228 18.91 -20.96 -22.68
C GLN A 228 20.19 -21.62 -23.18
#